data_AF-A0A845L2Q6-F1
#
_entry.id   AF-A0A845L2Q6-F1
#
_cell.length_a   1.000
_cell.length_b   1.000
_cell.length_c   1.000
_cell.angle_alpha   90.00
_cell.angle_beta   90.00
_cell.angle_gamma   90.00
#
_symmetry.space_group_name_H-M   'P 1'
#
loop_
_entity.id
_entity.type
_entity.pdbx_description
1 polymer ?
#
loop_
_entity_poly.entity_id
_entity_poly.type
_entity_poly.pdbx_seq_one_letter_code
_entity_poly.pdbx_strand_id
1 'polypeptide(L)'
;MKRVVTKEMMESNPYEKWNQFVHLLALEEYDDLTEIQRVAHLSFWYDSEVQNGGHMQYFLNRGISLANETAIALKKIGAQSQAIVFSKALRILMTEGIPEIKTVEEYVEEARDGKFDEVDFEYYDSEPSIVDFLREYLEKYEEEFIVFQDL
;
A
#
# COMPACT_ATOMS: atom_id res chain seq x y z
N MET A 1 -16.48 -1.19 -5.14
CA MET A 1 -16.93 -0.97 -6.56
C MET A 1 -16.04 -1.76 -7.51
N LYS A 2 -16.47 -2.19 -8.70
CA LYS A 2 -15.60 -2.85 -9.70
C LYS A 2 -15.35 -1.91 -10.89
N ARG A 3 -14.19 -2.02 -11.55
CA ARG A 3 -13.87 -1.25 -12.77
C ARG A 3 -14.28 -2.01 -14.02
N VAL A 4 -14.76 -1.30 -15.02
CA VAL A 4 -15.13 -1.90 -16.32
C VAL A 4 -13.94 -1.83 -17.26
N VAL A 5 -13.62 -2.96 -17.88
CA VAL A 5 -12.58 -3.05 -18.92
C VAL A 5 -13.21 -3.64 -20.17
N THR A 6 -12.97 -3.03 -21.33
CA THR A 6 -13.43 -3.52 -22.63
C THR A 6 -12.29 -4.16 -23.42
N LYS A 7 -12.65 -4.93 -24.45
CA LYS A 7 -11.67 -5.52 -25.37
C LYS A 7 -10.82 -4.45 -26.07
N GLU A 8 -11.45 -3.39 -26.57
CA GLU A 8 -10.77 -2.27 -27.22
C GLU A 8 -9.73 -1.61 -26.30
N MET A 9 -10.07 -1.40 -25.02
CA MET A 9 -9.14 -0.82 -24.06
C MET A 9 -7.91 -1.72 -23.87
N MET A 10 -8.10 -3.04 -23.73
CA MET A 10 -6.98 -3.98 -23.60
C MET A 10 -6.14 -4.10 -24.89
N GLU A 11 -6.75 -3.99 -26.07
CA GLU A 11 -6.03 -3.95 -27.35
C GLU A 11 -5.20 -2.68 -27.50
N SER A 12 -5.69 -1.55 -26.98
CA SER A 12 -4.96 -0.27 -26.98
C SER A 12 -3.84 -0.19 -25.93
N ASN A 13 -4.01 -0.88 -24.80
CA ASN A 13 -3.09 -0.85 -23.67
C ASN A 13 -3.05 -2.22 -22.96
N PRO A 14 -1.94 -2.98 -23.06
CA PRO A 14 -1.82 -4.29 -22.42
C PRO A 14 -1.83 -4.23 -20.88
N TYR A 15 -1.62 -3.05 -20.28
CA TYR A 15 -1.63 -2.85 -18.83
C TYR A 15 -2.97 -2.35 -18.29
N GLU A 16 -4.02 -2.33 -19.11
CA GLU A 16 -5.27 -1.68 -18.73
C GLU A 16 -5.89 -2.25 -17.45
N LYS A 17 -5.86 -3.58 -17.29
CA LYS A 17 -6.36 -4.23 -16.06
C LYS A 17 -5.62 -3.73 -14.81
N TRP A 18 -4.29 -3.64 -14.90
CA TRP A 18 -3.45 -3.14 -13.81
C TRP A 18 -3.74 -1.66 -13.51
N ASN A 19 -3.87 -0.84 -14.55
CA ASN A 19 -4.19 0.58 -14.39
C ASN A 19 -5.54 0.78 -13.71
N GLN A 20 -6.57 0.01 -14.11
CA GLN A 20 -7.89 0.06 -13.49
C GLN A 20 -7.85 -0.42 -12.04
N PHE A 21 -7.08 -1.47 -11.76
CA PHE A 21 -6.85 -1.95 -10.40
C PHE A 21 -6.23 -0.86 -9.52
N VAL A 22 -5.11 -0.25 -9.94
CA VAL A 22 -4.48 0.86 -9.21
C VAL A 22 -5.43 2.04 -9.05
N HIS A 23 -6.19 2.40 -10.09
CA HIS A 23 -7.20 3.46 -10.03
C HIS A 23 -8.30 3.18 -9.00
N LEU A 24 -8.69 1.91 -8.82
CA LEU A 24 -9.60 1.50 -7.75
C LEU A 24 -8.96 1.68 -6.37
N LEU A 25 -7.75 1.17 -6.17
CA LEU A 25 -7.09 1.25 -4.87
C LEU A 25 -6.80 2.70 -4.43
N ALA A 26 -6.46 3.58 -5.38
CA ALA A 26 -6.08 4.95 -5.10
C ALA A 26 -7.27 5.91 -4.89
N LEU A 27 -8.42 5.66 -5.52
CA LEU A 27 -9.54 6.63 -5.54
C LEU A 27 -10.78 6.22 -4.74
N GLU A 28 -10.92 4.95 -4.37
CA GLU A 28 -12.07 4.52 -3.57
C GLU A 28 -11.78 4.70 -2.07
N GLU A 29 -12.82 5.10 -1.34
CA GLU A 29 -12.76 5.21 0.12
C GLU A 29 -12.78 3.83 0.78
N TYR A 30 -12.02 3.68 1.86
CA TYR A 30 -11.86 2.40 2.56
C TYR A 30 -13.18 1.71 2.91
N ASP A 31 -14.16 2.51 3.36
CA ASP A 31 -15.44 2.00 3.84
C ASP A 31 -16.32 1.43 2.70
N ASP A 32 -16.11 1.88 1.46
CA ASP A 32 -16.86 1.44 0.27
C ASP A 32 -16.27 0.17 -0.40
N LEU A 33 -15.12 -0.29 0.09
CA LEU A 33 -14.41 -1.44 -0.43
C LEU A 33 -14.90 -2.77 0.17
N THR A 34 -14.91 -3.83 -0.64
CA THR A 34 -15.10 -5.20 -0.13
C THR A 34 -13.89 -5.66 0.68
N GLU A 35 -14.02 -6.74 1.46
CA GLU A 35 -12.89 -7.27 2.24
C GLU A 35 -11.65 -7.61 1.39
N ILE A 36 -11.87 -8.15 0.19
CA ILE A 36 -10.78 -8.47 -0.76
C ILE A 36 -10.14 -7.19 -1.29
N GLN A 37 -10.96 -6.18 -1.59
CA GLN A 37 -10.45 -4.89 -2.06
C GLN A 37 -9.68 -4.14 -0.98
N ARG A 38 -10.14 -4.19 0.27
CA ARG A 38 -9.45 -3.59 1.43
C ARG A 38 -8.06 -4.16 1.64
N VAL A 39 -7.87 -5.47 1.45
CA VAL A 39 -6.56 -6.11 1.53
C VAL A 39 -5.57 -5.53 0.52
N ALA A 40 -6.00 -5.36 -0.73
CA ALA A 40 -5.19 -4.74 -1.76
C ALA A 40 -4.95 -3.25 -1.47
N HIS A 41 -5.99 -2.51 -1.08
CA HIS A 41 -5.93 -1.07 -0.80
C HIS A 41 -4.95 -0.74 0.34
N LEU A 42 -5.03 -1.46 1.46
CA LEU A 42 -4.13 -1.22 2.60
C LEU A 42 -2.67 -1.53 2.25
N SER A 43 -2.44 -2.60 1.49
CA SER A 43 -1.09 -2.96 1.04
C SER A 43 -0.53 -1.95 0.04
N PHE A 44 -1.37 -1.49 -0.90
CA PHE A 44 -1.01 -0.46 -1.89
C PHE A 44 -0.63 0.87 -1.25
N TRP A 45 -1.43 1.35 -0.29
CA TRP A 45 -1.12 2.61 0.39
C TRP A 45 0.09 2.48 1.32
N TYR A 46 0.33 1.31 1.92
CA TYR A 46 1.56 1.09 2.65
C TYR A 46 2.79 1.20 1.74
N ASP A 47 2.82 0.47 0.62
CA ASP A 47 3.91 0.57 -0.35
C ASP A 47 4.08 1.99 -0.89
N SER A 48 2.98 2.64 -1.29
CA SER A 48 3.01 3.98 -1.89
C SER A 48 3.60 5.04 -0.96
N GLU A 49 3.28 4.99 0.33
CA GLU A 49 3.80 5.97 1.30
C GLU A 49 5.25 5.68 1.68
N VAL A 50 5.60 4.42 1.90
CA VAL A 50 6.99 4.05 2.29
C VAL A 50 7.95 4.30 1.14
N GLN A 51 7.57 3.99 -0.10
CA GLN A 51 8.41 4.28 -1.27
C GLN A 51 8.60 5.78 -1.52
N ASN A 52 7.68 6.62 -1.04
CA ASN A 52 7.72 8.07 -1.27
C ASN A 52 8.46 8.81 -0.14
N GLY A 53 8.27 8.42 1.12
CA GLY A 53 8.88 9.11 2.27
C GLY A 53 9.16 8.24 3.49
N GLY A 54 9.26 6.92 3.32
CA GLY A 54 9.54 5.97 4.38
C GLY A 54 8.37 5.74 5.34
N HIS A 55 8.61 4.95 6.38
CA HIS A 55 7.60 4.63 7.39
C HIS A 55 7.12 5.88 8.16
N MET A 56 7.97 6.90 8.30
CA MET A 56 7.56 8.16 8.91
C MET A 56 6.42 8.81 8.12
N GLN A 57 6.54 8.90 6.79
CA GLN A 57 5.48 9.43 5.94
C GLN A 57 4.21 8.61 6.03
N TYR A 58 4.33 7.27 6.01
CA TYR A 58 3.17 6.39 6.17
C TYR A 58 2.39 6.70 7.45
N PHE A 59 3.07 6.78 8.61
CA PHE A 59 2.37 7.01 9.88
C PHE A 59 1.78 8.41 10.01
N LEU A 60 2.44 9.44 9.46
CA LEU A 60 1.92 10.80 9.45
C LEU A 60 0.67 10.93 8.55
N ASN A 61 0.69 10.31 7.37
CA ASN A 61 -0.39 10.45 6.39
C ASN A 61 -1.58 9.51 6.68
N ARG A 62 -1.30 8.28 7.13
CA ARG A 62 -2.31 7.22 7.30
C ARG A 62 -2.70 6.98 8.75
N GLY A 63 -1.91 7.45 9.71
CA GLY A 63 -2.10 7.16 11.12
C GLY A 63 -1.93 5.69 11.46
N ILE A 64 -2.49 5.27 12.61
CA ILE A 64 -2.37 3.91 13.14
C ILE A 64 -3.71 3.19 13.36
N SER A 65 -4.85 3.83 13.02
CA SER A 65 -6.18 3.27 13.26
C SER A 65 -6.39 1.93 12.56
N LEU A 66 -5.79 1.75 11.38
CA LEU A 66 -5.86 0.53 10.58
C LEU A 66 -4.57 -0.31 10.64
N ALA A 67 -3.62 0.00 11.53
CA ALA A 67 -2.30 -0.65 11.52
C ALA A 67 -2.37 -2.18 11.64
N ASN A 68 -3.23 -2.70 12.52
CA ASN A 68 -3.41 -4.15 12.65
C ASN A 68 -4.01 -4.77 11.37
N GLU A 69 -4.95 -4.08 10.71
CA GLU A 69 -5.54 -4.53 9.46
C GLU A 69 -4.54 -4.47 8.31
N THR A 70 -3.68 -3.45 8.25
CA THR A 70 -2.57 -3.37 7.29
C THR A 70 -1.59 -4.54 7.47
N ALA A 71 -1.17 -4.84 8.71
CA ALA A 71 -0.28 -5.97 8.96
C ALA A 71 -0.90 -7.32 8.52
N ILE A 72 -2.21 -7.49 8.70
CA ILE A 72 -2.94 -8.67 8.22
C ILE A 72 -3.05 -8.68 6.69
N ALA A 73 -3.31 -7.52 6.08
CA ALA A 73 -3.42 -7.37 4.63
C ALA A 73 -2.11 -7.77 3.92
N LEU A 74 -0.97 -7.30 4.42
CA LEU A 74 0.35 -7.67 3.90
C LEU A 74 0.57 -9.19 3.94
N LYS A 75 0.21 -9.83 5.06
CA LYS A 75 0.28 -11.30 5.17
C LYS A 75 -0.67 -12.00 4.20
N LYS A 76 -1.87 -11.46 3.97
CA LYS A 76 -2.88 -12.02 3.07
C LYS A 76 -2.47 -11.95 1.60
N ILE A 77 -1.71 -10.94 1.18
CA ILE A 77 -1.14 -10.87 -0.18
C ILE A 77 0.14 -11.70 -0.33
N GLY A 78 0.69 -12.25 0.76
CA GLY A 78 1.92 -13.05 0.75
C GLY A 78 3.19 -12.29 1.15
N ALA A 79 3.10 -10.98 1.38
CA ALA A 79 4.20 -10.08 1.72
C ALA A 79 4.66 -10.22 3.19
N GLN A 80 5.14 -11.41 3.56
CA GLN A 80 5.53 -11.74 4.94
C GLN A 80 6.72 -10.90 5.44
N SER A 81 7.74 -10.70 4.59
CA SER A 81 8.91 -9.88 4.94
C SER A 81 8.50 -8.45 5.26
N GLN A 82 7.71 -7.83 4.38
CA GLN A 82 7.20 -6.48 4.57
C GLN A 82 6.26 -6.38 5.77
N ALA A 83 5.45 -7.41 6.06
CA ALA A 83 4.63 -7.44 7.28
C ALA A 83 5.47 -7.44 8.57
N ILE A 84 6.64 -8.10 8.56
CA ILE A 84 7.60 -8.08 9.67
C ILE A 84 8.21 -6.68 9.80
N VAL A 85 8.66 -6.09 8.70
CA VAL A 85 9.23 -4.73 8.66
C VAL A 85 8.22 -3.71 9.19
N PHE A 86 6.97 -3.74 8.69
CA PHE A 86 5.89 -2.90 9.19
C PHE A 86 5.68 -3.04 10.70
N SER A 87 5.74 -4.26 11.22
CA SER A 87 5.60 -4.53 12.67
C SER A 87 6.76 -3.95 13.48
N LYS A 88 7.99 -3.97 12.94
CA LYS A 88 9.16 -3.31 13.55
C LYS A 88 8.98 -1.79 13.57
N ALA A 89 8.59 -1.20 12.43
CA ALA A 89 8.34 0.23 12.31
C ALA A 89 7.24 0.70 13.28
N LEU A 90 6.14 -0.06 13.39
CA LEU A 90 5.08 0.25 14.35
C LEU A 90 5.59 0.20 15.80
N ARG A 91 6.50 -0.72 16.13
CA ARG A 91 7.11 -0.77 17.46
C ARG A 91 8.01 0.43 17.75
N ILE A 92 8.79 0.88 16.76
CA ILE A 92 9.59 2.12 16.86
C ILE A 92 8.65 3.29 17.15
N LEU A 93 7.59 3.47 16.35
CA LEU A 93 6.59 4.51 16.57
C LEU A 93 5.98 4.46 17.97
N MET A 94 5.59 3.29 18.46
CA MET A 94 4.98 3.16 19.78
C MET A 94 5.96 3.41 20.94
N THR A 95 7.27 3.31 20.69
CA THR A 95 8.31 3.52 21.71
C THR A 95 8.80 4.97 21.72
N GLU A 96 9.02 5.54 20.54
CA GLU A 96 9.70 6.82 20.36
C GLU A 96 8.75 7.94 19.95
N GLY A 97 7.62 7.61 19.32
CA GLY A 97 6.68 8.57 18.77
C GLY A 97 7.19 9.30 17.53
N ILE A 98 6.28 10.05 16.91
CA ILE A 98 6.61 11.11 15.95
C ILE A 98 6.02 12.40 16.53
N PRO A 99 6.80 13.49 16.63
CA PRO A 99 6.26 14.77 17.09
C PRO A 99 5.17 15.29 16.15
N GLU A 100 4.38 16.25 16.62
CA GLU A 100 3.43 16.95 15.75
C GLU A 100 4.21 17.79 14.73
N ILE A 101 4.09 17.46 13.44
CA ILE A 101 4.74 18.15 12.32
C ILE A 101 3.72 19.07 11.63
N LYS A 102 4.06 20.35 11.51
CA LYS A 102 3.22 21.42 10.94
C LYS A 102 3.82 22.05 9.69
N THR A 103 5.13 21.95 9.50
CA THR A 103 5.81 22.47 8.31
C THR A 103 6.70 21.43 7.63
N VAL A 104 7.09 21.72 6.39
CA VAL A 104 8.02 20.87 5.63
C VAL A 104 9.41 20.87 6.26
N GLU A 105 9.83 21.99 6.85
CA GLU A 105 11.12 22.10 7.54
C GLU A 105 11.17 21.20 8.77
N GLU A 106 10.10 21.18 9.58
CA GLU A 106 9.97 20.28 10.73
C GLU A 106 10.00 18.81 10.29
N TYR A 107 9.34 18.48 9.18
CA TYR A 107 9.41 17.14 8.60
C TYR A 107 10.83 16.75 8.21
N VAL A 108 11.57 17.63 7.52
CA VAL A 108 12.94 17.36 7.06
C VAL A 108 13.90 17.23 8.24
N GLU A 109 13.71 18.02 9.30
CA GLU A 109 14.51 17.90 10.52
C GLU A 109 14.25 16.56 11.23
N GLU A 110 12.99 16.16 11.37
CA GLU A 110 12.64 14.87 11.97
C GLU A 110 13.14 13.68 11.12
N ALA A 111 13.01 13.76 9.79
CA ALA A 111 13.51 12.72 8.88
C ALA A 111 15.02 12.50 9.03
N ARG A 112 15.80 13.55 9.34
CA ARG A 112 17.25 13.46 9.52
C ARG A 112 17.67 12.77 10.80
N ASP A 113 16.78 12.66 11.79
CA ASP A 113 17.03 11.88 13.00
C ASP A 113 17.15 10.38 12.67
N GLY A 114 16.56 9.94 11.56
CA GLY A 114 16.81 8.63 10.96
C GLY A 114 16.24 7.46 11.76
N LYS A 115 15.28 7.70 12.67
CA LYS A 115 14.72 6.65 13.55
C LYS A 115 14.09 5.47 12.80
N PHE A 116 13.63 5.69 11.56
CA PHE A 116 13.06 4.64 10.70
C PHE A 116 14.02 4.13 9.63
N ASP A 117 15.22 4.71 9.49
CA ASP A 117 16.12 4.43 8.36
C ASP A 117 16.43 2.93 8.22
N GLU A 118 16.73 2.25 9.33
CA GLU A 118 17.02 0.81 9.31
C GLU A 118 15.85 -0.01 8.76
N VAL A 119 14.63 0.26 9.23
CA VAL A 119 13.43 -0.47 8.77
C VAL A 119 12.99 -0.04 7.37
N ASP A 120 13.28 1.20 6.96
CA ASP A 120 13.09 1.67 5.59
C ASP A 120 14.03 0.91 4.64
N PHE A 121 15.33 0.79 4.98
CA PHE A 121 16.28 -0.01 4.19
C PHE A 121 15.89 -1.49 4.13
N GLU A 122 15.47 -2.09 5.25
CA GLU A 122 14.94 -3.47 5.23
C GLU A 122 13.72 -3.62 4.32
N TYR A 123 12.85 -2.60 4.25
CA TYR A 123 11.71 -2.59 3.34
C TYR A 123 12.18 -2.56 1.88
N TYR A 124 13.11 -1.67 1.54
CA TYR A 124 13.61 -1.51 0.17
C TYR A 124 14.39 -2.74 -0.33
N ASP A 125 15.02 -3.50 0.58
CA ASP A 125 15.71 -4.75 0.27
C ASP A 125 14.77 -5.97 0.22
N SER A 126 13.48 -5.81 0.54
CA SER A 126 12.53 -6.93 0.58
C SER A 126 12.06 -7.36 -0.81
N GLU A 127 12.35 -8.60 -1.16
CA GLU A 127 11.94 -9.25 -2.41
C GLU A 127 11.11 -10.52 -2.15
N PRO A 128 10.06 -10.82 -2.94
CA PRO A 128 9.43 -9.97 -3.96
C PRO A 128 8.84 -8.67 -3.39
N SER A 129 8.63 -7.67 -4.24
CA SER A 129 8.02 -6.39 -3.86
C SER A 129 6.52 -6.51 -3.56
N ILE A 130 5.93 -5.52 -2.86
CA ILE A 130 4.47 -5.46 -2.67
C ILE A 130 3.75 -5.36 -4.02
N VAL A 131 4.32 -4.66 -5.00
CA VAL A 131 3.74 -4.57 -6.36
C VAL A 131 3.63 -5.95 -7.00
N ASP A 132 4.63 -6.82 -6.83
CA ASP A 132 4.59 -8.18 -7.37
C ASP A 132 3.51 -9.01 -6.68
N PHE A 133 3.43 -8.94 -5.35
CA PHE A 133 2.35 -9.60 -4.61
C PHE A 133 0.96 -9.06 -4.98
N LEU A 134 0.83 -7.76 -5.25
CA LEU A 134 -0.43 -7.16 -5.70
C LEU A 134 -0.83 -7.61 -7.11
N ARG A 135 0.14 -7.87 -8.00
CA ARG A 135 -0.13 -8.48 -9.32
C ARG A 135 -0.70 -9.88 -9.17
N GLU A 136 -0.04 -10.73 -8.37
CA GLU A 136 -0.53 -12.08 -8.08
C GLU A 136 -1.91 -12.05 -7.40
N TYR A 137 -2.14 -11.07 -6.51
CA TYR A 137 -3.41 -10.89 -5.84
C TYR A 137 -4.53 -10.48 -6.80
N LEU A 138 -4.25 -9.56 -7.74
CA LEU A 138 -5.18 -9.19 -8.80
C LEU A 138 -5.49 -10.38 -9.70
N GLU A 139 -4.50 -11.14 -10.14
CA GLU A 139 -4.72 -12.33 -10.98
C GLU A 139 -5.62 -13.36 -10.27
N LYS A 140 -5.39 -13.58 -8.97
CA LYS A 140 -6.17 -14.53 -8.17
C LYS A 140 -7.62 -14.09 -7.95
N TYR A 141 -7.87 -12.80 -7.81
CA TYR A 141 -9.17 -12.24 -7.44
C TYR A 141 -9.70 -11.27 -8.49
N GLU A 142 -9.35 -11.45 -9.77
CA GLU A 142 -9.60 -10.47 -10.83
C GLU A 142 -11.06 -10.01 -10.86
N GLU A 143 -11.99 -10.95 -10.74
CA GLU A 143 -13.43 -10.69 -10.77
C GLU A 143 -13.90 -9.77 -9.64
N GLU A 144 -13.16 -9.64 -8.54
CA GLU A 144 -13.47 -8.72 -7.44
C GLU A 144 -13.10 -7.27 -7.75
N PHE A 145 -12.24 -7.05 -8.73
CA PHE A 145 -11.74 -5.73 -9.10
C PHE A 145 -12.25 -5.27 -10.47
N ILE A 146 -12.42 -6.21 -11.40
CA ILE A 146 -12.65 -5.93 -12.81
C ILE A 146 -13.90 -6.66 -13.29
N VAL A 147 -14.70 -5.96 -14.10
CA VAL A 147 -15.79 -6.52 -14.90
C VAL A 147 -15.42 -6.34 -16.36
N PHE A 148 -15.40 -7.45 -17.09
CA PHE A 148 -15.20 -7.42 -18.53
C PHE A 148 -16.52 -7.17 -19.25
N GLN A 149 -16.52 -6.23 -20.18
CA GLN A 149 -17.67 -5.93 -21.02
C GLN A 149 -17.29 -6.02 -22.50
N ASP A 150 -17.85 -7.02 -23.18
CA ASP A 150 -17.84 -7.11 -24.63
C ASP A 150 -18.89 -6.14 -25.16
N LEU A 151 -18.44 -5.00 -25.69
CA LEU A 151 -19.25 -4.10 -26.53
C LEU A 151 -19.03 -4.43 -28.00
#